data_AF-A0A6H1RG28-F1
#
_entry.id   AF-A0A6H1RG28-F1
#
_cell.length_a   1.000
_cell.length_b   1.000
_cell.length_c   1.000
_cell.angle_alpha   90.00
_cell.angle_beta   90.00
_cell.angle_gamma   90.00
#
_symmetry.space_group_name_H-M   'P 1'
#
loop_
_entity.id
_entity.type
_entity.pdbx_description
1 polymer ?
#
loop_
_entity_poly.entity_id
_entity_poly.type
_entity_poly.pdbx_seq_one_letter_code
_entity_poly.pdbx_strand_id
1 'polypeptide(L)'
;MLLLAGCGSAPESADPQVRQQLSARVEAVKAAALGNDRAAAEAALAELNRQIATAQAQGRLAPDNAQVILTAADRVAEDVRTIPLPEPPPPVIVTVTPDPPPDQQQGNDPGKDQKDWEKQQRQWEKQRHKGGGNEG
;
A
#
# COMPACT_ATOMS: atom_id res chain seq x y z
N MET A 1 -66.28 1.44 -4.38
CA MET A 1 -65.42 2.25 -5.28
C MET A 1 -65.06 3.54 -4.54
N LEU A 2 -63.91 3.54 -3.85
CA LEU A 2 -63.35 4.73 -3.22
C LEU A 2 -62.59 5.51 -4.29
N LEU A 3 -63.15 6.64 -4.72
CA LEU A 3 -62.45 7.65 -5.48
C LEU A 3 -61.51 8.38 -4.52
N LEU A 4 -60.28 7.89 -4.37
CA LEU A 4 -59.21 8.70 -3.78
C LEU A 4 -58.90 9.81 -4.78
N ALA A 5 -59.57 10.95 -4.56
CA ALA A 5 -59.12 12.25 -5.01
C ALA A 5 -57.74 12.55 -4.39
N GLY A 6 -56.69 11.96 -4.97
CA GLY A 6 -55.32 12.46 -4.87
C GLY A 6 -55.22 13.70 -5.75
N CYS A 7 -55.80 14.80 -5.29
CA CYS A 7 -55.47 16.12 -5.77
C CYS A 7 -54.11 16.48 -5.19
N GLY A 8 -53.07 16.08 -5.90
CA GLY A 8 -51.70 16.56 -5.76
C GLY A 8 -51.16 16.60 -7.17
N SER A 9 -50.99 17.80 -7.69
CA SER A 9 -50.53 18.14 -9.03
C SER A 9 -49.60 17.07 -9.61
N ALA A 10 -49.83 16.67 -10.86
CA ALA A 10 -48.95 15.78 -11.60
C ALA A 10 -47.49 16.11 -11.22
N PRO A 11 -46.69 15.13 -10.75
CA PRO A 11 -45.32 15.44 -10.34
C PRO A 11 -44.69 16.15 -11.54
N GLU A 12 -44.29 17.40 -11.35
CA GLU A 12 -43.58 18.13 -12.39
C GLU A 12 -42.44 17.21 -12.79
N SER A 13 -42.58 16.68 -14.00
CA SER A 13 -41.78 15.57 -14.43
C SER A 13 -40.36 16.09 -14.51
N ALA A 14 -39.46 15.50 -13.71
CA ALA A 14 -38.06 15.89 -13.70
C ALA A 14 -37.57 16.02 -15.16
N ASP A 15 -36.80 17.07 -15.41
CA ASP A 15 -36.30 17.38 -16.73
C ASP A 15 -35.72 16.11 -17.40
N PRO A 16 -36.06 15.79 -18.66
CA PRO A 16 -35.67 14.53 -19.29
C PRO A 16 -34.17 14.28 -19.29
N GLN A 17 -33.36 15.35 -19.45
CA GLN A 17 -31.91 15.27 -19.41
C GLN A 17 -31.42 15.01 -18.00
N VAL A 18 -32.01 15.63 -16.98
CA VAL A 18 -31.72 15.33 -15.56
C VAL A 18 -32.00 13.85 -15.28
N ARG A 19 -33.16 13.32 -15.71
CA ARG A 19 -33.46 11.89 -15.52
C ARG A 19 -32.44 10.99 -16.18
N GLN A 20 -32.03 11.30 -17.41
CA GLN A 20 -31.02 10.50 -18.12
C GLN A 20 -29.67 10.51 -17.40
N GLN A 21 -29.26 11.68 -16.89
CA GLN A 21 -28.04 11.83 -16.11
C GLN A 21 -28.10 11.01 -14.81
N LEU A 22 -29.19 11.13 -14.06
CA LEU A 22 -29.39 10.37 -12.81
C LEU A 22 -29.39 8.86 -13.06
N SER A 23 -30.11 8.38 -14.09
CA SER A 23 -30.10 6.95 -14.46
C SER A 23 -28.71 6.45 -14.83
N ALA A 24 -27.94 7.23 -15.60
CA ALA A 24 -26.57 6.86 -15.95
C ALA A 24 -25.66 6.75 -14.72
N ARG A 25 -25.85 7.61 -13.71
CA ARG A 25 -25.11 7.53 -12.44
C ARG A 25 -25.51 6.32 -11.62
N VAL A 26 -26.80 5.99 -11.56
CA VAL A 26 -27.27 4.75 -10.90
C VAL A 26 -26.65 3.50 -11.55
N GLU A 27 -26.60 3.44 -12.88
CA GLU A 27 -25.93 2.34 -13.58
C GLU A 27 -24.43 2.27 -13.28
N ALA A 28 -23.74 3.41 -13.16
CA ALA A 28 -22.34 3.45 -12.77
C ALA A 28 -22.11 2.91 -11.34
N VAL A 29 -22.97 3.28 -10.38
CA VAL A 29 -22.91 2.73 -9.00
C VAL A 29 -23.10 1.21 -9.04
N LYS A 30 -24.09 0.73 -9.80
CA LYS A 30 -24.38 -0.69 -9.93
C LYS A 30 -23.22 -1.46 -10.57
N ALA A 31 -22.63 -0.93 -11.64
CA ALA A 31 -21.49 -1.56 -12.30
C ALA A 31 -20.28 -1.67 -11.37
N ALA A 32 -19.98 -0.61 -10.62
CA ALA A 32 -18.89 -0.62 -9.63
C ALA A 32 -19.16 -1.61 -8.49
N ALA A 33 -20.39 -1.64 -7.96
CA ALA A 33 -20.79 -2.59 -6.92
C ALA A 33 -20.67 -4.04 -7.38
N LEU A 34 -21.12 -4.36 -8.59
CA LEU A 34 -20.95 -5.69 -9.19
C LEU A 34 -19.48 -6.07 -9.43
N GLY A 35 -18.62 -5.07 -9.67
CA GLY A 35 -17.18 -5.24 -9.79
C GLY A 35 -16.44 -5.36 -8.45
N ASN A 36 -17.12 -5.31 -7.31
CA ASN A 36 -16.52 -5.17 -5.97
C ASN A 36 -15.59 -3.95 -5.84
N ASP A 37 -15.79 -2.92 -6.68
CA ASP A 37 -15.03 -1.69 -6.62
C ASP A 37 -15.78 -0.68 -5.74
N ARG A 38 -15.53 -0.82 -4.43
CA ARG A 38 -16.12 0.06 -3.42
C ARG A 38 -15.79 1.54 -3.68
N ALA A 39 -14.54 1.84 -4.05
CA ALA A 39 -14.09 3.22 -4.24
C ALA A 39 -14.80 3.87 -5.44
N ALA A 40 -14.94 3.15 -6.56
CA ALA A 40 -15.69 3.62 -7.70
C ALA A 40 -17.19 3.78 -7.40
N ALA A 41 -17.78 2.88 -6.62
CA ALA A 41 -19.18 2.97 -6.21
C ALA A 41 -19.44 4.19 -5.31
N GLU A 42 -18.57 4.44 -4.33
CA GLU A 42 -18.63 5.64 -3.47
C GLU A 42 -18.48 6.93 -4.28
N ALA A 43 -17.54 6.97 -5.24
CA ALA A 43 -17.36 8.13 -6.12
C ALA A 43 -18.59 8.41 -7.00
N ALA A 44 -19.20 7.35 -7.55
CA ALA A 44 -20.41 7.47 -8.37
C ALA A 44 -21.62 7.94 -7.53
N LEU A 45 -21.75 7.50 -6.28
CA LEU A 45 -22.78 7.98 -5.35
C LEU A 45 -22.59 9.45 -4.97
N ALA A 46 -21.36 9.87 -4.67
CA ALA A 46 -21.06 11.27 -4.37
C ALA A 46 -21.43 12.20 -5.54
N GLU A 47 -21.18 11.74 -6.77
CA GLU A 47 -21.54 12.46 -7.97
C GLU A 47 -23.06 12.49 -8.21
N LEU A 48 -23.78 11.39 -7.97
CA LEU A 48 -25.24 11.35 -7.99
C LEU A 48 -25.83 12.41 -7.06
N ASN A 49 -25.34 12.49 -5.81
CA ASN A 49 -25.80 13.47 -4.83
C ASN A 49 -25.55 14.92 -5.27
N ARG A 50 -24.38 15.21 -5.86
CA ARG A 50 -24.10 16.53 -6.44
C ARG A 50 -25.04 16.89 -7.58
N GLN A 51 -25.39 15.93 -8.44
CA GLN A 51 -26.29 16.18 -9.57
C GLN A 51 -27.73 16.43 -9.11
N ILE A 52 -28.19 15.71 -8.09
CA ILE A 52 -29.50 15.94 -7.46
C ILE A 52 -29.57 17.35 -6.87
N ALA A 53 -28.57 17.73 -6.06
CA ALA A 53 -28.51 19.07 -5.46
C ALA A 53 -28.46 20.17 -6.52
N THR A 54 -27.69 19.97 -7.59
CA THR A 54 -27.58 20.91 -8.72
C THR A 54 -28.92 21.04 -9.46
N ALA A 55 -29.57 19.92 -9.78
CA ALA A 55 -30.85 19.92 -10.50
C ALA A 55 -31.96 20.58 -9.66
N GLN A 56 -31.94 20.37 -8.35
CA GLN A 56 -32.86 21.03 -7.42
C GLN A 56 -32.61 22.55 -7.37
N ALA A 57 -31.35 22.98 -7.25
CA ALA A 57 -30.99 24.40 -7.25
C ALA A 57 -31.36 25.11 -8.57
N GLN A 58 -31.35 24.38 -9.69
CA GLN A 58 -31.77 24.88 -10.99
C GLN A 58 -33.29 24.81 -11.23
N GLY A 59 -34.08 24.30 -10.28
CA GLY A 59 -35.51 24.09 -10.43
C GLY A 59 -35.89 22.99 -11.45
N ARG A 60 -34.92 22.18 -11.89
CA ARG A 60 -35.11 21.09 -12.87
C ARG A 60 -35.50 19.77 -12.20
N LEU A 61 -35.49 19.75 -10.87
CA LEU A 61 -35.93 18.65 -10.03
C LEU A 61 -36.72 19.21 -8.85
N ALA A 62 -37.98 18.79 -8.72
CA ALA A 62 -38.82 19.18 -7.60
C ALA A 62 -38.19 18.73 -6.27
N PRO A 63 -38.27 19.55 -5.19
CA PRO A 63 -37.67 19.22 -3.89
C PRO A 63 -38.13 17.87 -3.33
N ASP A 64 -39.42 17.57 -3.44
CA ASP A 64 -39.98 16.29 -2.95
C ASP A 64 -39.39 15.10 -3.70
N ASN A 65 -39.22 15.22 -5.03
CA ASN A 65 -38.57 14.19 -5.83
C ASN A 65 -37.09 14.04 -5.48
N ALA A 66 -36.38 15.16 -5.27
CA ALA A 66 -34.99 15.14 -4.83
C ALA A 66 -34.83 14.39 -3.49
N GLN A 67 -35.71 14.67 -2.52
CA GLN A 67 -35.69 14.03 -1.21
C GLN A 67 -35.91 12.51 -1.30
N VAL A 68 -36.84 12.06 -2.13
CA VAL A 68 -37.09 10.63 -2.38
C VAL A 68 -35.84 9.96 -2.96
N ILE A 69 -35.20 10.59 -3.94
CA ILE A 69 -34.00 10.04 -4.58
C ILE A 69 -32.82 10.02 -3.60
N LEU A 70 -32.61 11.09 -2.81
CA LEU A 70 -31.55 11.15 -1.79
C LEU A 70 -31.73 10.06 -0.73
N THR A 71 -32.95 9.85 -0.25
CA THR A 71 -33.24 8.78 0.72
C THR A 71 -32.92 7.40 0.16
N ALA A 72 -33.18 7.18 -1.14
CA ALA A 72 -32.80 5.94 -1.80
C ALA A 72 -31.28 5.84 -1.98
N ALA A 73 -30.59 6.93 -2.34
CA ALA A 73 -29.14 6.98 -2.49
C ALA A 73 -28.42 6.70 -1.16
N ASP A 74 -28.95 7.16 -0.03
CA ASP A 74 -28.41 6.87 1.30
C ASP A 74 -28.47 5.37 1.62
N ARG A 75 -29.56 4.69 1.28
CA ARG A 75 -29.66 3.23 1.46
C ARG A 75 -28.61 2.49 0.62
N VAL A 76 -28.43 2.92 -0.63
CA VAL A 76 -27.39 2.34 -1.51
C VAL A 76 -25.99 2.64 -0.97
N ALA A 77 -25.76 3.80 -0.36
CA ALA A 77 -24.49 4.11 0.29
C ALA A 77 -24.19 3.17 1.46
N GLU A 78 -25.20 2.78 2.25
CA GLU A 78 -25.02 1.74 3.27
C GLU A 78 -24.66 0.39 2.64
N ASP A 79 -25.34 -0.01 1.56
CA ASP A 79 -25.04 -1.26 0.86
C ASP A 79 -23.61 -1.26 0.29
N VAL A 80 -23.17 -0.15 -0.32
CA VAL A 80 -21.80 0.00 -0.86
C VAL A 80 -20.73 -0.16 0.22
N ARG A 81 -20.99 0.29 1.46
CA ARG A 81 -20.03 0.11 2.57
C ARG A 81 -19.83 -1.35 2.96
N THR A 82 -20.77 -2.22 2.62
CA THR A 82 -20.66 -3.67 2.87
C THR A 82 -19.77 -4.38 1.85
N ILE A 83 -19.40 -3.72 0.74
CA ILE A 83 -18.47 -4.29 -0.25
C ILE A 83 -17.10 -4.50 0.41
N PRO A 84 -16.54 -5.73 0.34
CA PRO A 84 -15.22 -6.04 0.89
C PRO A 84 -14.14 -5.14 0.30
N LEU A 85 -13.18 -4.73 1.15
CA LEU A 85 -11.98 -4.04 0.67
C LEU A 85 -11.04 -5.04 -0.03
N PRO A 86 -10.29 -4.58 -1.05
CA PRO A 86 -9.27 -5.43 -1.67
C PRO A 86 -8.22 -5.86 -0.64
N GLU A 87 -7.74 -7.09 -0.78
CA GLU A 87 -6.65 -7.59 0.07
C GLU A 87 -5.39 -6.75 -0.14
N PRO A 88 -4.63 -6.45 0.93
CA PRO A 88 -3.36 -5.75 0.80
C PRO A 88 -2.37 -6.59 -0.03
N PRO A 89 -1.48 -5.96 -0.80
CA PRO A 89 -0.47 -6.68 -1.56
C PRO A 89 0.47 -7.45 -0.62
N PRO A 90 1.05 -8.58 -1.07
CA PRO A 90 2.01 -9.33 -0.27
C PRO A 90 3.26 -8.47 0.04
N PRO A 91 3.90 -8.67 1.21
CA PRO A 91 5.12 -7.94 1.54
C PRO A 91 6.24 -8.30 0.56
N VAL A 92 7.00 -7.29 0.14
CA VAL A 92 8.21 -7.47 -0.68
C VAL A 92 9.34 -7.94 0.23
N ILE A 93 9.89 -9.13 -0.03
CA ILE A 93 11.06 -9.65 0.69
C ILE A 93 12.31 -9.26 -0.10
N VAL A 94 13.22 -8.51 0.54
CA VAL A 94 14.53 -8.16 -0.01
C VAL A 94 15.57 -9.14 0.52
N THR A 95 16.12 -9.99 -0.34
CA THR A 95 17.25 -10.87 0.01
C THR A 95 18.55 -10.11 -0.21
N VAL A 96 19.34 -9.93 0.85
CA VAL A 96 20.69 -9.36 0.76
C VAL A 96 21.69 -10.50 0.68
N THR A 97 22.44 -10.58 -0.43
CA THR A 97 23.58 -11.50 -0.55
C THR A 97 24.78 -10.87 0.16
N PRO A 98 25.41 -11.53 1.15
CA PRO A 98 26.63 -11.02 1.77
C PRO A 98 27.80 -11.03 0.77
N ASP A 99 28.63 -9.98 0.82
CA ASP A 99 29.89 -9.93 0.08
C ASP A 99 30.88 -10.98 0.64
N PRO A 100 31.66 -11.67 -0.21
CA PRO A 100 32.67 -12.61 0.28
C PRO A 100 33.74 -11.91 1.13
N PRO A 101 34.29 -12.58 2.16
CA PRO A 101 35.33 -11.98 2.99
C PRO A 101 36.61 -11.68 2.19
N PRO A 102 37.34 -10.61 2.53
CA PRO A 102 38.57 -10.25 1.84
C PRO A 102 39.68 -11.28 2.07
N ASP A 103 40.40 -11.59 1.00
CA ASP A 103 41.51 -12.55 0.96
C ASP A 103 42.72 -12.01 1.74
N GLN A 104 43.14 -12.71 2.79
CA GLN A 104 44.32 -12.32 3.59
C GLN A 104 45.58 -12.83 2.90
N GLN A 105 46.21 -11.99 2.06
CA GLN A 105 47.57 -12.26 1.57
C GLN A 105 48.58 -12.18 2.72
N GLN A 106 49.00 -13.34 3.23
CA GLN A 106 50.19 -13.49 4.08
C GLN A 106 51.46 -13.21 3.27
N GLY A 107 52.03 -12.01 3.43
CA GLY A 107 53.37 -11.70 2.96
C GLY A 107 54.42 -12.24 3.93
N ASN A 108 54.97 -13.43 3.64
CA ASN A 108 56.18 -13.93 4.29
C ASN A 108 57.40 -13.54 3.45
N ASP A 109 58.29 -12.73 4.03
CA ASP A 109 59.57 -12.29 3.46
C ASP A 109 60.69 -13.16 4.09
N PRO A 110 61.21 -14.20 3.41
CA PRO A 110 62.05 -15.25 4.02
C PRO A 110 63.51 -14.83 4.29
N GLY A 111 63.86 -13.55 4.17
CA GLY A 111 65.25 -13.08 4.18
C GLY A 111 65.82 -12.70 5.55
N LYS A 112 64.99 -12.44 6.57
CA LYS A 112 65.46 -11.85 7.84
C LYS A 112 65.77 -12.88 8.93
N ASP A 113 65.12 -14.04 8.93
CA ASP A 113 65.19 -14.99 10.05
C ASP A 113 66.52 -15.77 10.13
N GLN A 114 67.22 -15.96 9.00
CA GLN A 114 68.45 -16.76 8.97
C GLN A 114 69.62 -16.10 9.71
N LYS A 115 69.75 -14.78 9.64
CA LYS A 115 70.86 -14.04 10.28
C LYS A 115 70.73 -13.97 11.79
N ASP A 116 69.50 -13.93 12.30
CA ASP A 116 69.23 -13.86 13.72
C ASP A 116 69.41 -15.23 14.39
N TRP A 117 69.07 -16.33 13.70
CA TRP A 117 69.37 -17.68 14.16
C TRP A 117 70.87 -17.96 14.31
N GLU A 118 71.69 -17.56 13.33
CA GLU A 118 73.15 -17.80 13.38
C GLU A 118 73.82 -17.00 14.51
N LYS A 119 73.38 -15.77 14.76
CA LYS A 119 73.84 -14.97 15.90
C LYS A 119 73.45 -15.61 17.23
N GLN A 120 72.22 -16.12 17.33
CA GLN A 120 71.74 -16.77 18.53
C GLN A 120 72.56 -18.04 18.82
N GLN A 121 72.80 -18.89 17.82
CA GLN A 121 73.56 -20.12 17.98
C GLN A 121 75.00 -19.87 18.49
N ARG A 122 75.71 -18.87 17.95
CA ARG A 122 77.05 -18.49 18.43
C ARG A 122 77.06 -17.96 19.87
N GLN A 123 75.97 -17.35 20.34
CA GLN A 123 75.86 -16.94 21.74
C GLN A 123 75.70 -18.15 22.67
N TRP A 124 74.88 -19.13 22.28
CA TRP A 124 74.67 -20.35 23.07
C TRP A 124 75.97 -21.16 23.23
N GLU A 125 76.76 -21.27 22.17
CA GLU A 125 78.03 -22.02 22.19
C GLU A 125 79.07 -21.39 23.12
N LYS A 126 79.18 -20.05 23.12
CA LYS A 126 80.06 -19.30 24.05
C LYS A 126 79.68 -19.49 25.51
N GLN A 127 78.38 -19.54 25.82
CA GLN A 127 77.91 -19.75 27.19
C GLN A 127 78.21 -21.18 27.67
N ARG A 128 78.11 -22.16 26.77
CA ARG A 128 78.36 -23.57 27.08
C ARG A 128 79.84 -23.88 27.35
N HIS A 129 80.77 -23.22 26.67
CA HIS A 129 82.22 -23.38 26.93
C HIS A 129 82.72 -22.65 28.17
N LYS A 130 81.97 -21.66 28.70
CA LYS A 130 82.38 -20.88 29.88
C LYS A 130 81.88 -21.46 31.22
N GLY A 131 80.93 -22.40 31.19
CA GLY A 131 80.31 -23.00 32.39
C GLY A 131 80.77 -24.43 32.73
N GLY A 132 81.74 -24.99 32.00
CA GLY A 132 82.20 -26.37 32.15
C GLY A 132 83.45 -26.56 33.02
N GLY A 133 83.66 -25.72 34.03
CA GLY A 133 84.78 -25.83 34.97
C GLY A 133 84.33 -25.64 36.42
N ASN A 134 84.80 -26.54 37.29
CA ASN A 134 84.58 -26.68 38.74
C ASN A 134 83.44 -27.67 39.09
N GLU A 135 83.71 -28.98 39.11
CA GLU A 135 84.38 -29.75 40.18
C GLU A 135 83.49 -29.89 41.42
N GLY A 136 83.08 -31.13 41.69
CA GLY A 136 82.45 -31.56 42.94
C GLY A 136 83.46 -32.14 43.92
#